data_AF-A0A7X8M717-F1
#
_entry.id   AF-A0A7X8M717-F1
#
_cell.length_a   1.000
_cell.length_b   1.000
_cell.length_c   1.000
_cell.angle_alpha   90.00
_cell.angle_beta   90.00
_cell.angle_gamma   90.00
#
_symmetry.space_group_name_H-M   'P 1'
#
loop_
_entity.id
_entity.type
_entity.pdbx_description
1 polymer ?
#
loop_
_entity_poly.entity_id
_entity_poly.type
_entity_poly.pdbx_seq_one_letter_code
_entity_poly.pdbx_strand_id
1 'polypeptide(L)'
;MNKDAAKSTLLVLSTGCLALYLIVSWKGWIVFSFLLGLIGVFSPWLSEKIHWIWMQLVDLLGMVVPKIVLTVVFYGVLFPLALISRLFRRDPLMLLEKYDSYFIDIHQDSEKEDFTKTW
;
A
#
# COMPACT_ATOMS: atom_id res chain seq x y z
N MET A 1 7.92 -7.17 28.52
CA MET A 1 8.25 -6.38 27.32
C MET A 1 9.77 -6.20 27.26
N ASN A 2 10.42 -6.29 26.09
CA ASN A 2 11.87 -6.12 26.00
C ASN A 2 12.25 -4.65 26.28
N LYS A 3 12.97 -4.39 27.38
CA LYS A 3 13.33 -3.03 27.82
C LYS A 3 14.18 -2.28 26.79
N ASP A 4 14.90 -3.02 25.95
CA ASP A 4 15.78 -2.45 24.93
C ASP A 4 14.98 -1.83 23.76
N ALA A 5 13.83 -2.40 23.44
CA ALA A 5 12.93 -1.89 22.39
C ALA A 5 12.23 -0.58 22.80
N ALA A 6 11.90 -0.43 24.08
CA ALA A 6 11.30 0.79 24.60
C ALA A 6 12.30 1.97 24.59
N LYS A 7 13.57 1.69 24.89
CA LYS A 7 14.66 2.68 24.82
C LYS A 7 14.96 3.10 23.39
N SER A 8 15.05 2.16 22.44
CA SER A 8 15.30 2.47 21.03
C SER A 8 14.18 3.32 20.43
N THR A 9 12.92 3.04 20.76
CA THR A 9 11.76 3.80 20.24
C THR A 9 11.78 5.25 20.72
N LEU A 10 12.16 5.49 21.97
CA LEU A 10 12.34 6.85 22.49
C LEU A 10 13.53 7.56 21.85
N LEU A 11 14.62 6.85 21.61
CA LEU A 11 15.78 7.42 20.92
C LEU A 11 15.38 7.85 19.49
N VAL A 12 14.64 7.01 18.77
CA VAL A 12 14.13 7.33 17.44
C VAL A 12 13.16 8.50 17.49
N LEU A 13 12.25 8.54 18.47
CA LEU A 13 11.27 9.63 18.63
C LEU A 13 11.96 10.97 18.96
N SER A 14 12.95 10.96 19.85
CA SER A 14 13.76 12.13 20.20
C SER A 14 14.62 12.60 19.03
N THR A 15 15.25 11.66 18.31
CA THR A 15 16.07 11.96 17.13
C THR A 15 15.22 12.53 15.99
N GLY A 16 14.02 11.97 15.75
CA GLY A 16 13.08 12.47 14.75
C GLY A 16 12.58 13.88 15.07
N CYS A 17 12.28 14.16 16.34
CA CYS A 17 11.89 15.50 16.78
C CYS A 17 13.04 16.52 16.62
N LEU A 18 14.29 16.10 16.88
CA LEU A 18 15.48 16.93 16.64
C LEU A 18 15.71 17.19 15.14
N ALA A 19 15.54 16.18 14.29
CA ALA A 19 15.65 16.34 12.84
C ALA A 19 14.57 17.30 12.28
N LEU A 20 13.33 17.21 12.77
CA LEU A 20 12.25 18.14 12.41
C LEU A 20 12.55 19.58 12.87
N TYR A 21 13.19 19.74 14.03
CA TYR A 21 13.62 21.06 14.49
C TYR A 21 14.59 21.74 13.51
N LEU A 22 15.53 20.98 12.92
CA LEU A 22 16.46 21.51 11.91
C LEU A 22 15.77 22.02 10.64
N ILE A 23 14.57 21.51 10.33
CA ILE A 23 13.81 21.88 9.13
C ILE A 23 12.85 23.06 9.40
N VAL A 24 12.24 23.13 10.58
CA VAL A 24 11.14 24.08 10.86
C VAL A 24 11.58 25.31 11.68
N SER A 25 12.77 25.30 12.31
CA SER A 25 13.37 26.47 12.99
C SER A 25 12.49 27.20 14.02
N TRP A 26 11.45 26.56 14.57
CA TRP A 26 10.59 27.13 15.61
C TRP A 26 11.13 26.76 17.01
N LYS A 27 11.52 27.77 17.80
CA LYS A 27 12.21 27.61 19.12
C LYS A 27 11.47 26.75 20.16
N GLY A 28 10.15 26.61 20.06
CA GLY A 28 9.33 25.85 21.02
C GLY A 28 9.58 24.33 20.99
N TRP A 29 9.98 23.76 19.85
CA TRP A 29 10.20 22.32 19.74
C TRP A 29 11.48 21.82 20.40
N ILE A 30 12.49 22.67 20.58
CA ILE A 30 13.73 22.29 21.28
C ILE A 30 13.44 21.86 22.71
N VAL A 31 12.67 22.66 23.45
CA VAL A 31 12.41 22.39 24.87
C VAL A 31 11.65 21.09 25.01
N PHE A 32 10.70 20.85 24.10
CA PHE A 32 9.90 19.62 24.09
C PHE A 32 10.74 18.38 23.75
N SER A 33 11.60 18.45 22.72
CA SER A 33 12.47 17.35 22.32
C SER A 33 13.53 17.04 23.38
N PHE A 34 14.11 18.07 24.00
CA PHE A 34 15.08 17.93 25.07
C PHE A 34 14.43 17.30 26.32
N LEU A 35 13.24 17.74 26.70
CA LEU A 35 12.50 17.19 27.83
C LEU A 35 12.09 15.73 27.58
N LEU A 36 11.62 15.40 26.37
CA LEU A 36 11.30 14.03 25.95
C LEU A 36 12.53 13.11 25.97
N GLY A 37 13.68 13.59 25.47
CA GLY A 37 14.95 12.86 25.50
C GLY A 37 15.43 12.61 26.93
N LEU A 38 15.37 13.64 27.79
CA LEU A 38 15.75 13.52 29.21
C LEU A 38 14.85 12.52 29.96
N ILE A 39 13.55 12.57 29.70
CA ILE A 39 12.56 11.65 30.25
C ILE A 39 12.80 10.21 29.79
N GLY A 40 13.16 10.01 28.52
CA GLY A 40 13.47 8.69 27.96
C GLY A 40 14.72 8.06 28.58
N VAL A 41 15.69 8.86 29.01
CA VAL A 41 16.91 8.39 29.68
C VAL A 41 16.66 8.07 31.17
N PHE A 42 15.88 8.88 31.86
CA PHE A 42 15.72 8.76 33.32
C PHE A 42 14.65 7.76 33.79
N SER A 43 13.62 7.47 33.00
CA SER A 43 12.51 6.62 33.46
C SER A 43 12.17 5.47 32.51
N PRO A 44 12.61 4.23 32.80
CA PRO A 44 12.23 3.05 32.01
C PRO A 44 10.72 2.76 32.07
N TRP A 45 10.02 3.20 33.13
CA TRP A 45 8.58 3.00 33.28
C TRP A 45 7.76 3.88 32.32
N LEU A 46 8.19 5.14 32.15
CA LEU A 46 7.53 6.05 31.23
C LEU A 46 7.84 5.70 29.76
N SER A 47 9.04 5.16 29.53
CA SER A 47 9.46 4.61 28.24
C SER A 47 8.55 3.50 27.75
N GLU A 48 8.16 2.59 28.64
CA GLU A 48 7.27 1.47 28.31
C GLU A 48 5.85 1.94 27.96
N LYS A 49 5.32 2.96 28.67
CA LYS A 49 4.01 3.55 28.35
C LYS A 49 3.99 4.25 26.98
N ILE A 50 5.03 5.03 26.68
CA ILE A 50 5.13 5.74 25.40
C ILE A 50 5.26 4.73 24.26
N HIS A 51 6.10 3.70 24.44
CA HIS A 51 6.21 2.59 23.48
C HIS A 51 4.87 1.90 23.24
N TRP A 52 4.10 1.62 24.31
CA TRP A 52 2.80 0.98 24.18
C TRP A 52 1.80 1.82 23.37
N ILE A 53 1.69 3.12 23.67
CA ILE A 53 0.85 4.05 22.90
C ILE A 53 1.33 4.13 21.44
N TRP A 54 2.65 4.18 21.24
CA TRP A 54 3.24 4.24 19.91
C TRP A 54 2.93 2.98 19.09
N MET A 55 3.07 1.79 19.68
CA MET A 55 2.73 0.53 19.03
C MET A 55 1.25 0.49 18.63
N GLN A 56 0.36 0.97 19.49
CA GLN A 56 -1.07 1.04 19.17
C GLN A 56 -1.36 1.98 17.99
N LEU A 57 -0.61 3.08 17.86
CA LEU A 57 -0.66 3.96 16.69
C LEU A 57 -0.14 3.24 15.43
N VAL A 58 0.99 2.54 15.53
CA VAL A 58 1.58 1.79 14.42
C VAL A 58 0.64 0.69 13.93
N ASP A 59 -0.01 -0.04 14.83
CA ASP A 59 -0.98 -1.09 14.46
C ASP A 59 -2.17 -0.51 13.71
N LEU A 60 -2.69 0.64 14.17
CA LEU A 60 -3.77 1.34 13.50
C LEU A 60 -3.33 1.80 12.09
N LEU A 61 -2.14 2.40 11.98
CA LEU A 61 -1.57 2.78 10.69
C LEU A 61 -1.35 1.55 9.79
N GLY A 62 -0.89 0.44 10.34
CA GLY A 62 -0.67 -0.82 9.64
C GLY A 62 -1.94 -1.40 9.03
N MET A 63 -3.12 -1.11 9.59
CA MET A 63 -4.41 -1.51 8.99
C MET A 63 -4.87 -0.57 7.87
N VAL A 64 -4.54 0.72 7.96
CA VAL A 64 -5.00 1.75 7.01
C VAL A 64 -4.05 1.86 5.82
N VAL A 65 -2.75 1.82 6.05
CA VAL A 65 -1.70 2.00 5.03
C VAL A 65 -1.83 1.01 3.87
N PRO A 66 -2.03 -0.31 4.07
CA PRO A 66 -2.18 -1.24 2.95
C PRO A 66 -3.38 -0.90 2.07
N LYS A 67 -4.49 -0.43 2.66
CA LYS A 67 -5.67 0.00 1.90
C LYS A 67 -5.35 1.23 1.07
N ILE A 68 -4.71 2.23 1.66
CA ILE A 68 -4.30 3.46 0.97
C ILE A 68 -3.34 3.13 -0.18
N VAL A 69 -2.29 2.35 0.09
CA VAL A 69 -1.31 1.94 -0.91
C VAL A 69 -1.98 1.19 -2.05
N LEU A 70 -2.86 0.22 -1.73
CA LEU A 70 -3.60 -0.53 -2.73
C LEU A 70 -4.51 0.38 -3.57
N THR A 71 -5.23 1.31 -2.94
CA THR A 71 -6.07 2.30 -3.65
C THR A 71 -5.24 3.19 -4.56
N VAL A 72 -4.11 3.71 -4.09
CA VAL A 72 -3.21 4.57 -4.88
C VAL A 72 -2.63 3.79 -6.07
N VAL A 73 -2.16 2.57 -5.86
CA VAL A 73 -1.63 1.72 -6.95
C VAL A 73 -2.74 1.35 -7.93
N PHE A 74 -3.93 1.02 -7.43
CA PHE A 74 -5.07 0.68 -8.29
C PHE A 74 -5.47 1.86 -9.16
N TYR A 75 -5.75 3.02 -8.58
CA TYR A 75 -6.20 4.19 -9.35
C TYR A 75 -5.08 4.88 -10.12
N GLY A 76 -3.84 4.83 -9.64
CA GLY A 76 -2.69 5.46 -10.29
C GLY A 76 -2.09 4.63 -11.41
N VAL A 77 -2.16 3.29 -11.35
CA VAL A 77 -1.49 2.39 -12.31
C VAL A 77 -2.47 1.44 -12.99
N LEU A 78 -3.15 0.58 -12.23
CA LEU A 78 -3.96 -0.50 -12.80
C LEU A 78 -5.19 0.03 -13.56
N PHE A 79 -5.87 1.02 -13.01
CA PHE A 79 -7.07 1.62 -13.57
C PHE A 79 -6.81 2.34 -14.90
N PRO A 80 -5.83 3.26 -15.03
CA PRO A 80 -5.53 3.88 -16.32
C PRO A 80 -5.02 2.84 -17.33
N LEU A 81 -4.23 1.86 -16.88
CA LEU A 81 -3.77 0.78 -17.75
C LEU A 81 -4.94 -0.06 -18.29
N ALA A 82 -5.94 -0.37 -17.46
CA ALA A 82 -7.14 -1.08 -17.86
C ALA A 82 -8.01 -0.26 -18.83
N LEU A 83 -8.12 1.05 -18.61
CA LEU A 83 -8.84 1.94 -19.54
C LEU A 83 -8.16 2.00 -20.91
N ILE A 84 -6.84 2.13 -20.94
CA ILE A 84 -6.06 2.11 -22.19
C ILE A 84 -6.23 0.75 -22.88
N SER A 85 -6.10 -0.34 -22.14
CA SER A 85 -6.32 -1.70 -22.65
C SER A 85 -7.73 -1.86 -23.23
N ARG A 86 -8.76 -1.33 -22.57
CA ARG A 86 -10.15 -1.36 -23.05
C ARG A 86 -10.36 -0.53 -24.31
N LEU A 87 -9.66 0.60 -24.45
CA LEU A 87 -9.76 1.45 -25.64
C LEU A 87 -9.08 0.81 -26.86
N PHE A 88 -7.97 0.08 -26.65
CA PHE A 88 -7.21 -0.56 -27.72
C PHE A 88 -7.70 -1.97 -28.08
N ARG A 89 -8.32 -2.71 -27.16
CA ARG A 89 -8.83 -4.06 -27.44
C ARG A 89 -10.16 -3.99 -28.22
N ARG A 90 -10.18 -4.59 -29.40
CA ARG A 90 -11.41 -4.94 -30.12
C ARG A 90 -12.12 -6.05 -29.38
N ASP A 91 -13.43 -5.85 -29.18
CA ASP A 91 -14.36 -6.69 -28.41
C ASP A 91 -14.14 -8.20 -28.65
N PRO A 92 -13.38 -8.88 -27.77
CA PRO A 92 -13.02 -10.27 -28.00
C PRO A 92 -14.14 -11.23 -27.60
N LEU A 93 -15.16 -10.75 -26.88
CA LEU A 93 -16.28 -11.57 -26.45
C LEU A 93 -17.55 -11.34 -27.28
N MET A 94 -17.50 -10.53 -28.35
CA MET A 94 -18.66 -10.20 -29.18
C MET A 94 -19.87 -9.74 -28.35
N LEU A 95 -19.62 -8.98 -27.27
CA LEU A 95 -20.69 -8.45 -26.38
C LEU A 95 -21.40 -7.23 -26.96
N LEU A 96 -20.86 -6.59 -28.00
CA LEU A 96 -21.56 -5.54 -28.72
C LEU A 96 -22.72 -6.14 -29.54
N GLU A 97 -23.88 -5.46 -29.51
CA GLU A 97 -25.11 -5.75 -30.26
C GLU A 97 -24.96 -5.52 -31.79
N LYS A 98 -23.76 -5.78 -32.31
CA LYS A 98 -23.38 -5.61 -33.71
C LYS A 98 -23.46 -6.90 -34.51
N TYR A 99 -23.75 -8.02 -33.84
CA TYR A 99 -23.79 -9.37 -34.40
C TYR A 99 -25.22 -9.90 -34.34
N ASP A 100 -25.75 -10.39 -35.46
CA ASP A 100 -27.11 -10.97 -35.55
C ASP A 100 -27.24 -12.33 -34.84
N SER A 101 -26.11 -12.96 -34.51
CA SER A 101 -26.08 -14.31 -33.94
C SER A 101 -24.86 -14.48 -33.02
N TYR A 102 -25.04 -15.25 -31.95
CA TYR A 102 -23.95 -15.72 -31.08
C TYR A 102 -23.12 -16.85 -31.72
N PHE A 103 -23.58 -17.38 -32.85
CA PHE A 103 -22.87 -18.43 -33.58
C PHE A 103 -21.86 -17.79 -34.54
N ILE A 104 -20.62 -18.27 -34.47
CA ILE A 104 -19.58 -17.96 -35.44
C ILE A 104 -19.73 -18.96 -36.58
N ASP A 105 -20.13 -18.50 -37.76
CA ASP A 105 -20.16 -19.34 -38.95
C ASP A 105 -18.74 -19.66 -39.40
N ILE A 106 -18.28 -20.86 -39.05
CA ILE A 106 -17.00 -21.39 -39.48
C ILE A 106 -17.23 -22.08 -40.84
N HIS A 107 -16.93 -21.40 -41.93
CA HIS A 107 -16.90 -22.01 -43.26
C HIS A 107 -15.57 -22.78 -43.43
N GLN A 108 -15.44 -23.92 -42.74
CA GLN A 108 -14.31 -24.81 -42.89
C GLN A 108 -14.68 -25.92 -43.86
N ASP A 109 -13.99 -25.97 -45.01
CA ASP A 109 -14.05 -27.12 -45.90
C ASP A 109 -13.50 -28.33 -45.13
N SER A 110 -14.36 -29.33 -44.87
CA SER A 110 -13.99 -30.52 -44.11
C SER A 110 -12.90 -31.32 -44.83
N GLU A 111 -11.66 -31.15 -44.39
CA GLU A 111 -10.54 -32.00 -44.83
C GLU A 111 -10.52 -33.31 -44.04
N LYS A 112 -10.07 -34.39 -44.68
CA LYS A 112 -10.06 -35.74 -44.09
C LYS A 112 -9.19 -35.83 -42.83
N GLU A 113 -8.24 -34.91 -42.67
CA GLU A 113 -7.32 -34.87 -41.54
C GLU A 113 -8.00 -34.52 -40.22
N ASP A 114 -9.08 -33.70 -40.24
CA ASP A 114 -9.84 -33.30 -39.04
C ASP A 114 -10.52 -34.48 -38.34
N PHE A 115 -10.93 -35.50 -39.10
CA PHE A 115 -11.57 -36.70 -38.53
C PHE A 115 -10.58 -37.68 -37.90
N THR A 116 -9.27 -37.42 -38.02
CA THR A 116 -8.23 -38.37 -37.55
C THR A 116 -7.82 -38.10 -36.10
N LYS A 117 -8.16 -36.94 -35.54
CA LYS A 117 -7.93 -36.59 -34.14
C LYS A 117 -9.24 -36.19 -33.47
N THR A 118 -10.02 -37.22 -33.11
CA THR A 118 -11.30 -37.06 -32.41
C THR A 118 -11.16 -36.87 -30.90
N TRP A 119 -9.94 -36.78 -30.37
CA TRP A 119 -9.63 -36.73 -28.94
C TRP A 119 -8.42 -35.83 -28.67
#